data_AF-A0A9D7S5R4-F1
#
_entry.id   AF-A0A9D7S5R4-F1
#
_cell.length_a   1.000
_cell.length_b   1.000
_cell.length_c   1.000
_cell.angle_alpha   90.00
_cell.angle_beta   90.00
_cell.angle_gamma   90.00
#
_symmetry.space_group_name_H-M   'P 1'
#
loop_
_entity.id
_entity.type
_entity.pdbx_description
1 polymer ?
#
loop_
_entity_poly.entity_id
_entity_poly.type
_entity_poly.pdbx_seq_one_letter_code
_entity_poly.pdbx_strand_id
1 'polypeptide(L)'
;MAPATPAAPATPTAAAQTVPVTRSFADARLIVEMCALAGRADRALGFLDANAGVDQVRRTLLSELAAGPEIGSLLPPMGHRTSATPSDPAAAAASPTHNPVLAAVAKLRKG
;
A
#
# COMPACT_ATOMS: atom_id res chain seq x y z
N MET A 1 0.36 -52.07 -26.19
CA MET A 1 0.20 -50.61 -26.21
C MET A 1 -1.28 -50.30 -26.06
N ALA A 2 -1.70 -49.81 -24.90
CA ALA A 2 -3.05 -49.30 -24.62
C ALA A 2 -2.91 -48.16 -23.59
N PRO A 3 -3.71 -47.08 -23.68
CA PRO A 3 -3.35 -45.77 -23.14
C PRO A 3 -3.78 -45.61 -21.67
N ALA A 4 -2.91 -44.99 -20.87
CA ALA A 4 -3.26 -44.47 -19.55
C ALA A 4 -3.71 -43.01 -19.70
N THR A 5 -5.00 -42.75 -19.52
CA THR A 5 -5.60 -41.41 -19.46
C THR A 5 -5.17 -40.71 -18.17
N PRO A 6 -4.59 -39.49 -18.20
CA PRO A 6 -4.34 -38.72 -17.00
C PRO A 6 -5.65 -38.17 -16.41
N ALA A 7 -5.91 -38.50 -15.14
CA ALA A 7 -7.03 -37.95 -14.39
C ALA A 7 -6.87 -36.42 -14.21
N ALA A 8 -7.95 -35.68 -14.49
CA ALA A 8 -8.04 -34.23 -14.28
C ALA A 8 -7.97 -33.87 -12.78
N PRO A 9 -7.43 -32.70 -12.41
CA PRO A 9 -7.34 -32.28 -11.02
C PRO A 9 -8.73 -31.99 -10.45
N ALA A 10 -8.99 -32.56 -9.27
CA ALA A 10 -10.21 -32.32 -8.50
C ALA A 10 -10.29 -30.84 -8.09
N THR A 11 -11.34 -30.16 -8.55
CA THR A 11 -11.74 -28.84 -8.07
C THR A 11 -12.08 -28.94 -6.57
N PRO A 12 -11.49 -28.11 -5.69
CA PRO A 12 -11.91 -28.07 -4.31
C PRO A 12 -13.33 -27.50 -4.25
N THR A 13 -14.31 -28.36 -3.94
CA THR A 13 -15.64 -27.92 -3.56
C THR A 13 -15.51 -27.23 -2.19
N ALA A 14 -15.44 -25.91 -2.21
CA ALA A 14 -15.58 -25.12 -1.00
C ALA A 14 -17.05 -25.20 -0.59
N ALA A 15 -17.38 -26.18 0.25
CA ALA A 15 -18.66 -26.22 0.93
C ALA A 15 -18.80 -24.93 1.74
N ALA A 16 -19.62 -24.00 1.24
CA ALA A 16 -19.99 -22.79 1.93
C ALA A 16 -20.75 -23.19 3.19
N GLN A 17 -20.02 -23.28 4.30
CA GLN A 17 -20.61 -23.44 5.62
C GLN A 17 -21.26 -22.10 5.98
N THR A 18 -22.54 -21.96 5.67
CA THR A 18 -23.38 -20.85 6.14
C THR A 18 -23.67 -21.06 7.63
N VAL A 19 -22.63 -20.92 8.46
CA VAL A 19 -22.81 -20.68 9.88
C VAL A 19 -23.33 -19.24 10.00
N PRO A 20 -24.41 -18.97 10.76
CA PRO A 20 -24.78 -17.59 11.06
C PRO A 20 -23.65 -16.99 11.89
N VAL A 21 -22.70 -16.33 11.22
CA VAL A 21 -21.60 -15.65 11.89
C VAL A 21 -22.21 -14.43 12.55
N THR A 22 -22.49 -14.54 13.85
CA THR A 22 -22.72 -13.40 14.72
C THR A 22 -21.42 -12.61 14.74
N ARG A 23 -21.35 -11.63 13.84
CA ARG A 23 -20.15 -10.83 13.65
C ARG A 23 -19.79 -10.10 14.94
N SER A 24 -18.54 -10.22 15.35
CA SER A 24 -18.02 -9.43 16.46
C SER A 24 -17.99 -7.94 16.09
N PHE A 25 -18.36 -7.07 17.02
CA PHE A 25 -18.20 -5.62 16.86
C PHE A 25 -16.73 -5.24 16.58
N ALA A 26 -15.77 -6.00 17.14
CA ALA A 26 -14.35 -5.82 16.86
C ALA A 26 -14.02 -6.02 15.36
N ASP A 27 -14.57 -7.06 14.74
CA ASP A 27 -14.37 -7.34 13.31
C ASP A 27 -15.09 -6.32 12.42
N ALA A 28 -16.26 -5.82 12.85
CA ALA A 28 -16.96 -4.75 12.15
C ALA A 28 -16.12 -3.48 12.11
N ARG A 29 -15.60 -3.05 13.26
CA ARG A 29 -14.73 -1.88 13.38
C ARG A 29 -13.46 -2.04 12.55
N LEU A 30 -12.80 -3.20 12.63
CA LEU A 30 -11.57 -3.47 11.88
C LEU A 30 -11.79 -3.37 10.37
N ILE A 31 -12.93 -3.88 9.86
CA ILE A 31 -13.27 -3.74 8.44
C ILE A 31 -13.53 -2.28 8.05
N VAL A 32 -14.22 -1.50 8.88
CA VAL A 32 -14.42 -0.06 8.62
C VAL A 32 -13.08 0.67 8.57
N GLU A 33 -12.17 0.39 9.52
CA GLU A 33 -10.83 0.98 9.56
C GLU A 33 -10.01 0.60 8.31
N MET A 34 -10.01 -0.68 7.90
CA MET A 34 -9.31 -1.11 6.68
C MET A 34 -9.86 -0.42 5.43
N CYS A 35 -11.19 -0.31 5.30
CA CYS A 35 -11.81 0.38 4.17
C CYS A 35 -11.44 1.87 4.15
N ALA A 36 -11.39 2.53 5.31
CA ALA A 36 -10.97 3.92 5.42
C ALA A 36 -9.50 4.11 5.01
N LEU A 37 -8.60 3.24 5.49
CA LEU A 37 -7.17 3.27 5.14
C LEU A 37 -6.92 3.05 3.65
N ALA A 38 -7.74 2.21 3.01
CA ALA A 38 -7.68 1.98 1.56
C ALA A 38 -8.32 3.13 0.74
N GLY A 39 -8.86 4.17 1.37
CA GLY A 39 -9.56 5.26 0.68
C GLY A 39 -10.91 4.83 0.08
N ARG A 40 -11.52 3.76 0.61
CA ARG A 40 -12.76 3.13 0.11
C ARG A 40 -13.81 3.02 1.22
N ALA A 41 -14.01 4.09 2.01
CA ALA A 41 -14.95 4.10 3.12
C ALA A 41 -16.40 3.75 2.69
N ASP A 42 -16.82 4.16 1.49
CA ASP A 42 -18.15 3.88 0.93
C ASP A 42 -18.46 2.37 0.78
N ARG A 43 -17.43 1.53 0.67
CA ARG A 43 -17.57 0.08 0.51
C ARG A 43 -17.76 -0.65 1.85
N ALA A 44 -17.46 -0.01 2.98
CA ALA A 44 -17.47 -0.65 4.28
C ALA A 44 -18.84 -1.26 4.60
N LEU A 45 -19.92 -0.51 4.39
CA LEU A 45 -21.30 -0.98 4.61
C LEU A 45 -21.62 -2.22 3.77
N GLY A 46 -21.22 -2.26 2.50
CA GLY A 46 -21.44 -3.42 1.65
C GLY A 46 -20.73 -4.69 2.14
N PHE A 47 -19.53 -4.56 2.71
CA PHE A 47 -18.84 -5.69 3.35
C PHE A 47 -19.45 -6.12 4.68
N LEU A 48 -20.01 -5.18 5.44
CA LEU A 48 -20.74 -5.46 6.66
C LEU A 48 -22.06 -6.21 6.35
N ASP A 49 -22.84 -5.72 5.39
CA ASP A 49 -24.11 -6.31 4.96
C ASP A 49 -23.93 -7.70 4.35
N ALA A 50 -22.87 -7.91 3.56
CA ALA A 50 -22.51 -9.22 3.02
C ALA A 50 -21.89 -10.17 4.05
N ASN A 51 -21.74 -9.72 5.31
CA ASN A 51 -21.06 -10.44 6.38
C ASN A 51 -19.67 -10.99 5.97
N ALA A 52 -18.93 -10.21 5.18
CA ALA A 52 -17.64 -10.60 4.65
C ALA A 52 -16.61 -10.72 5.79
N GLY A 53 -15.79 -11.77 5.75
CA GLY A 53 -14.70 -11.97 6.70
C GLY A 53 -13.55 -10.98 6.50
N VAL A 54 -12.80 -10.69 7.56
CA VAL A 54 -11.65 -9.75 7.56
C VAL A 54 -10.64 -10.09 6.45
N ASP A 55 -10.27 -11.37 6.31
CA ASP A 55 -9.34 -11.83 5.27
C ASP A 55 -9.90 -11.72 3.85
N GLN A 56 -11.22 -11.82 3.69
CA GLN A 56 -11.86 -11.60 2.39
C GLN A 56 -11.80 -10.13 2.03
N VAL A 57 -12.16 -9.23 2.94
CA VAL A 57 -12.10 -7.77 2.72
C VAL A 57 -10.68 -7.33 2.41
N ARG A 58 -9.69 -7.79 3.17
CA ARG A 58 -8.28 -7.49 2.91
C ARG A 58 -7.85 -7.88 1.50
N ARG A 59 -8.16 -9.11 1.07
CA ARG A 59 -7.81 -9.59 -0.28
C ARG A 59 -8.49 -8.77 -1.36
N THR A 60 -9.77 -8.46 -1.22
CA THR A 60 -10.51 -7.64 -2.19
C THR A 60 -9.88 -6.24 -2.31
N LEU A 61 -9.64 -5.56 -1.19
CA LEU A 61 -9.03 -4.23 -1.19
C LEU A 61 -7.63 -4.24 -1.82
N LEU A 62 -6.81 -5.26 -1.51
CA LEU A 62 -5.48 -5.40 -2.11
C LEU A 62 -5.54 -5.64 -3.62
N SER A 63 -6.45 -6.47 -4.10
CA SER A 63 -6.63 -6.70 -5.53
C SER A 63 -7.09 -5.43 -6.26
N GLU A 64 -7.99 -4.64 -5.66
CA GLU A 64 -8.42 -3.36 -6.21
C GLU A 64 -7.29 -2.32 -6.25
N LEU A 65 -6.46 -2.26 -5.20
CA LEU A 65 -5.28 -1.40 -5.15
C LEU A 65 -4.25 -1.79 -6.22
N ALA A 66 -4.04 -3.09 -6.43
CA ALA A 66 -3.14 -3.60 -7.46
C ALA A 66 -3.66 -3.34 -8.88
N ALA A 67 -4.98 -3.24 -9.07
CA ALA A 67 -5.60 -2.86 -10.33
C ALA A 67 -5.63 -1.34 -10.56
N GLY A 68 -5.19 -0.55 -9.58
CA GLY A 68 -5.06 0.90 -9.70
C GLY A 68 -4.02 1.29 -10.76
N PRO A 69 -4.04 2.56 -11.24
CA PRO A 69 -3.11 3.02 -12.24
C PRO A 69 -1.67 2.73 -11.80
N GLU A 70 -0.90 2.08 -12.67
CA GLU A 70 0.51 1.81 -12.41
C GLU A 70 1.18 3.12 -12.03
N ILE A 71 1.91 3.12 -10.91
CA ILE A 71 2.75 4.25 -10.54
C ILE A 71 3.84 4.31 -11.61
N GLY A 72 3.62 5.12 -12.65
CA GLY A 72 4.62 5.39 -13.65
C GLY A 72 5.89 5.83 -12.93
N SER A 73 6.96 5.06 -13.11
CA SER A 73 8.24 5.35 -12.47
C SER A 73 8.66 6.76 -12.85
N LEU A 74 8.65 7.68 -11.88
CA LEU A 74 9.20 9.02 -12.03
C LEU A 74 10.72 9.04 -11.88
N LEU A 75 11.38 7.87 -11.81
CA LEU A 75 12.82 7.84 -11.96
C LEU A 75 13.13 8.23 -13.42
N PRO A 76 13.77 9.39 -13.67
CA PRO A 76 14.30 9.64 -14.99
C PRO A 76 15.23 8.49 -15.36
N PRO A 77 15.22 8.00 -16.61
CA PRO A 77 16.19 7.01 -17.03
C PRO A 77 17.57 7.61 -16.71
N MET A 78 18.31 6.96 -15.81
CA MET A 78 19.71 7.29 -15.55
C MET A 78 20.49 6.92 -16.81
N GLY A 79 20.35 7.74 -17.85
CA GLY A 79 21.28 7.77 -18.95
C GLY A 79 22.63 8.11 -18.33
N HIS A 80 23.57 7.20 -18.46
CA HIS A 80 24.96 7.40 -18.08
C HIS A 80 25.50 8.67 -18.76
N ARG A 81 25.34 9.82 -18.10
CA ARG A 81 26.11 11.01 -18.40
C ARG A 81 27.37 10.92 -17.56
N THR A 82 28.40 10.39 -18.21
CA THR A 82 29.77 10.85 -17.99
C THR A 82 29.78 12.37 -18.16
N SER A 83 29.68 13.11 -17.06
CA SER A 83 30.34 14.41 -16.91
C SER A 83 30.22 14.87 -15.46
N ALA A 84 31.37 15.06 -14.84
CA ALA A 84 31.51 15.63 -13.52
C ALA A 84 30.91 17.04 -13.44
N THR A 85 30.07 17.27 -12.44
CA THR A 85 30.03 18.51 -11.64
C THR A 85 29.20 18.23 -10.38
N PRO A 86 29.76 18.34 -9.16
CA PRO A 86 29.03 18.09 -7.93
C PRO A 86 28.26 19.35 -7.55
N SER A 87 27.02 19.46 -8.03
CA SER A 87 26.04 20.36 -7.43
C SER A 87 25.12 19.52 -6.55
N ASP A 88 25.63 19.19 -5.37
CA ASP A 88 24.90 18.48 -4.33
C ASP A 88 23.89 19.43 -3.66
N PRO A 89 22.56 19.21 -3.80
CA PRO A 89 21.56 20.05 -3.14
C PRO A 89 21.59 19.92 -1.60
N ALA A 90 22.22 18.88 -1.05
CA ALA A 90 22.42 18.75 0.39
C ALA A 90 23.42 19.79 0.95
N ALA A 91 24.42 20.18 0.15
CA ALA A 91 25.37 21.24 0.52
C ALA A 91 24.73 22.64 0.48
N ALA A 92 23.76 22.86 -0.42
CA ALA A 92 23.01 24.12 -0.51
C ALA A 92 22.04 24.30 0.68
N ALA A 93 21.40 23.22 1.15
CA ALA A 93 20.51 23.24 2.31
C ALA A 93 21.23 23.39 3.66
N ALA A 94 22.52 23.02 3.73
CA ALA A 94 23.37 23.23 4.89
C ALA A 94 23.98 24.65 4.96
N SER A 95 23.75 25.49 3.94
CA SER A 95 24.20 26.87 3.96
C SER A 95 23.40 27.67 5.00
N PRO A 96 24.05 28.43 5.90
CA PRO A 96 23.36 29.21 6.94
C PRO A 96 22.42 30.28 6.37
N THR A 97 22.56 30.62 5.09
CA THR A 97 21.66 31.49 4.33
C THR A 97 20.27 30.88 4.12
N HIS A 98 20.12 29.56 4.15
CA HIS A 98 18.85 28.85 3.92
C HIS A 98 18.33 28.07 5.13
N ASN A 99 19.08 28.01 6.23
CA ASN A 99 18.65 27.36 7.46
C ASN A 99 18.60 28.36 8.63
N PRO A 100 17.40 28.80 9.06
CA PRO A 100 17.25 29.83 10.09
C PRO A 100 17.79 29.42 11.46
N VAL A 101 17.84 28.11 11.75
CA VAL A 101 18.37 27.57 13.01
C VAL A 101 19.90 27.69 13.04
N LEU A 102 20.58 27.35 11.94
CA LEU A 102 22.03 27.52 11.81
C LEU A 102 22.44 29.00 11.82
N ALA A 103 21.64 29.89 11.24
CA ALA A 103 21.87 31.32 11.30
C ALA A 103 21.79 31.87 12.74
N ALA A 104 20.80 31.43 13.52
CA ALA A 104 20.66 31.83 14.92
C ALA A 104 21.86 31.36 15.78
N VAL A 105 22.32 30.12 15.59
CA VAL A 105 23.49 29.56 16.29
C VAL A 105 24.79 30.30 15.92
N ALA A 106 24.95 30.70 14.66
CA ALA A 106 26.11 31.48 14.24
C ALA A 106 26.12 32.89 14.85
N LYS A 107 24.94 33.52 15.00
CA LYS A 107 24.81 34.84 15.66
C LYS A 107 25.13 34.76 17.15
N LEU A 108 24.71 33.71 17.85
CA LEU A 108 25.00 33.50 19.27
C LEU A 108 26.49 33.32 19.56
N ARG A 109 27.26 32.74 18.63
CA ARG A 109 28.71 32.54 18.78
C ARG A 109 29.55 33.81 18.55
N LYS A 110 28.96 34.87 18.00
CA LYS A 110 29.66 36.10 17.60
C LYS A 110 29.34 37.31 18.49
N GLY A 111 28.37 37.19 19.40
CA GLY A 111 28.11 38.14 20.49
C GLY A 111 28.76 37.66 21.78
#